data_AF-G9WN64-F1
#
_entry.id   AF-G9WN64-F1
#
_cell.length_a   1.000
_cell.length_b   1.000
_cell.length_c   1.000
_cell.angle_alpha   90.00
_cell.angle_beta   90.00
_cell.angle_gamma   90.00
#
_symmetry.space_group_name_H-M   'P 1'
#
loop_
_entity.id
_entity.type
_entity.pdbx_description
1 polymer ?
#
loop_
_entity_poly.entity_id
_entity_poly.type
_entity_poly.pdbx_seq_one_letter_code
_entity_poly.pdbx_strand_id
1 'polypeptide(L)'
;MKNKILMEVADTFGLKFLEDINEAAGIYENYFLSIRFVNNFYQCCFSLSQMGNYPDMQYIKALRKEIKPVQGMEISGYLVKANIKGGFTAKGCKQNILDSVVQLISHFSANGLASCSEVSGSMDGVSLYCLNGQSHFFTKAEYDQKRTEQEEKNLRDESRGPVGILLGIFGAIVGAFLGAIAVFLFSRMGFVTLYGGIIMAATTVLGYKLFAGKFGIIGIPVTILCLAAMVYLVNRLDFAFLLSEAYFGSFEHVIECFQYMKEILAEEVEEVGMSYTRNLWQLMIFTLATGIIFTISTFFAEKKAKPSYPILDESDSNLQY
;
A
#
# COMPACT_ATOMS: atom_id res chain seq x y z
N MET A 1 11.31 9.02 14.32
CA MET A 1 12.16 8.16 15.18
C MET A 1 13.30 7.68 14.29
N LYS A 2 14.55 8.08 14.55
CA LYS A 2 15.67 7.74 13.65
C LYS A 2 15.94 6.23 13.71
N ASN A 3 15.97 5.55 12.58
CA ASN A 3 16.29 4.13 12.56
C ASN A 3 17.80 3.94 12.77
N LYS A 4 18.21 3.77 14.03
CA LYS A 4 19.61 3.59 14.42
C LYS A 4 20.30 2.45 13.68
N ILE A 5 19.56 1.38 13.35
CA ILE A 5 20.12 0.25 12.60
C ILE A 5 20.47 0.67 11.18
N LEU A 6 19.60 1.42 10.49
CA LEU A 6 19.91 1.94 9.14
C LEU A 6 21.09 2.90 9.14
N MET A 7 21.20 3.76 10.14
CA MET A 7 22.35 4.67 10.27
C MET A 7 23.66 3.88 10.39
N GLU A 8 23.71 2.90 11.29
CA GLU A 8 24.91 2.09 11.47
C GLU A 8 25.24 1.22 10.24
N VAL A 9 24.24 0.74 9.51
CA VAL A 9 24.43 0.02 8.25
C VAL A 9 24.96 0.97 7.17
N ALA A 10 24.40 2.18 7.08
CA ALA A 10 24.85 3.21 6.16
C ALA A 10 26.32 3.55 6.39
N ASP A 11 26.70 3.79 7.64
CA ASP A 11 28.10 4.05 8.03
C ASP A 11 29.04 2.90 7.66
N THR A 12 28.57 1.65 7.79
CA THR A 12 29.39 0.46 7.48
C THR A 12 29.64 0.30 5.98
N PHE A 13 28.65 0.62 5.14
CA PHE A 13 28.74 0.50 3.69
C PHE A 13 29.15 1.80 2.99
N GLY A 14 29.33 2.90 3.72
CA GLY A 14 29.58 4.22 3.13
C GLY A 14 28.36 4.81 2.40
N LEU A 15 27.14 4.40 2.78
CA LEU A 15 25.90 4.90 2.20
C LEU A 15 25.47 6.21 2.88
N LYS A 16 24.67 7.01 2.18
CA LYS A 16 24.03 8.21 2.73
C LYS A 16 22.74 7.83 3.43
N PHE A 17 22.61 8.18 4.71
CA PHE A 17 21.34 8.02 5.44
C PHE A 17 20.43 9.22 5.16
N LEU A 18 19.23 8.93 4.63
CA LEU A 18 18.22 9.92 4.25
C LEU A 18 17.14 9.97 5.34
N GLU A 19 17.24 10.96 6.24
CA GLU A 19 16.39 11.04 7.45
C GLU A 19 14.91 11.29 7.14
N ASP A 20 14.64 12.00 6.06
CA ASP A 20 13.31 12.42 5.59
C ASP A 20 12.48 11.26 5.04
N ILE A 21 13.12 10.31 4.36
CA ILE A 21 12.47 9.08 3.84
C ILE A 21 12.81 7.83 4.66
N ASN A 22 13.72 7.94 5.64
CA ASN A 22 14.19 6.85 6.49
C ASN A 22 14.75 5.66 5.69
N GLU A 23 15.59 5.96 4.72
CA GLU A 23 16.29 5.00 3.85
C GLU A 23 17.81 5.25 3.92
N ALA A 24 18.62 4.22 3.66
CA ALA A 24 20.05 4.36 3.42
C ALA A 24 20.32 4.06 1.95
N ALA A 25 20.96 4.96 1.22
CA ALA A 25 21.19 4.79 -0.21
C ALA A 25 22.59 5.26 -0.63
N GLY A 26 23.19 4.57 -1.59
CA GLY A 26 24.54 4.88 -2.06
C GLY A 26 25.08 3.82 -3.02
N ILE A 27 26.40 3.81 -3.20
CA ILE A 27 27.12 2.84 -4.02
C ILE A 27 27.94 1.95 -3.09
N TYR A 28 27.91 0.64 -3.33
CA TYR A 28 28.77 -0.32 -2.65
C TYR A 28 29.23 -1.39 -3.65
N GLU A 29 30.54 -1.62 -3.76
CA GLU A 29 31.16 -2.63 -4.66
C GLU A 29 30.65 -2.54 -6.12
N ASN A 30 30.54 -1.31 -6.66
CA ASN A 30 30.00 -1.00 -7.99
C ASN A 30 28.49 -1.25 -8.21
N TYR A 31 27.72 -1.47 -7.14
CA TYR A 31 26.26 -1.56 -7.21
C TYR A 31 25.60 -0.38 -6.53
N PHE A 32 24.60 0.19 -7.21
CA PHE A 32 23.67 1.09 -6.54
C PHE A 32 22.79 0.29 -5.58
N LEU A 33 22.69 0.78 -4.34
CA LEU A 33 21.99 0.12 -3.25
C LEU A 33 21.09 1.13 -2.53
N SER A 34 19.86 0.71 -2.25
CA SER A 34 18.94 1.40 -1.33
C SER A 34 18.41 0.39 -0.31
N ILE A 35 18.47 0.73 0.98
CA ILE A 35 17.99 -0.08 2.09
C ILE A 35 16.91 0.70 2.84
N ARG A 36 15.73 0.10 2.96
CA ARG A 36 14.56 0.73 3.59
C ARG A 36 13.86 -0.23 4.54
N PHE A 37 13.16 0.31 5.53
CA PHE A 37 12.38 -0.49 6.48
C PHE A 37 10.90 -0.47 6.12
N VAL A 38 10.37 -1.59 5.65
CA VAL A 38 8.99 -1.73 5.12
C VAL A 38 8.34 -2.96 5.75
N ASN A 39 7.09 -2.84 6.21
CA ASN A 39 6.29 -3.96 6.73
C ASN A 39 7.02 -4.83 7.78
N ASN A 40 7.77 -4.20 8.69
CA ASN A 40 8.57 -4.83 9.75
C ASN A 40 9.81 -5.62 9.29
N PHE A 41 10.24 -5.49 8.04
CA PHE A 41 11.50 -6.06 7.56
C PHE A 41 12.35 -5.01 6.84
N TYR A 42 13.65 -5.31 6.74
CA TYR A 42 14.57 -4.50 5.94
C TYR A 42 14.55 -5.00 4.51
N GLN A 43 14.30 -4.10 3.58
CA GLN A 43 14.29 -4.38 2.15
C GLN A 43 15.50 -3.72 1.50
N CYS A 44 16.36 -4.53 0.89
CA CYS A 44 17.48 -4.07 0.08
C CYS A 44 17.05 -4.06 -1.39
N CYS A 45 17.15 -2.93 -2.05
CA CYS A 45 16.76 -2.72 -3.43
C CYS A 45 18.01 -2.52 -4.29
N PHE A 46 17.99 -3.15 -5.46
CA PHE A 46 19.01 -3.04 -6.50
C PHE A 46 18.31 -2.95 -7.84
N SER A 47 18.83 -2.16 -8.77
CA SER A 47 18.40 -2.21 -10.17
C SER A 47 19.48 -2.90 -10.98
N LEU A 48 19.14 -4.05 -11.57
CA LEU A 48 20.07 -5.00 -12.16
C LEU A 48 19.65 -5.36 -13.58
N SER A 49 20.62 -5.44 -14.49
CA SER A 49 20.47 -5.91 -15.87
C SER A 49 21.36 -7.12 -16.08
N GLN A 50 20.86 -8.10 -16.81
CA GLN A 50 21.63 -9.28 -17.22
C GLN A 50 21.81 -9.24 -18.73
N MET A 51 22.98 -8.79 -19.18
CA MET A 51 23.30 -8.59 -20.60
C MET A 51 22.26 -7.76 -21.37
N GLY A 52 21.78 -6.66 -20.77
CA GLY A 52 20.76 -5.79 -21.37
C GLY A 52 19.31 -6.26 -21.20
N ASN A 53 19.10 -7.48 -20.70
CA ASN A 53 17.78 -8.03 -20.42
C ASN A 53 17.43 -7.95 -18.93
N TYR A 54 16.17 -8.19 -18.61
CA TYR A 54 15.74 -8.35 -17.23
C TYR A 54 16.50 -9.51 -16.54
N PRO A 55 16.80 -9.39 -15.23
CA PRO A 55 17.38 -10.48 -14.45
C PRO A 55 16.54 -11.76 -14.53
N ASP A 56 17.19 -12.93 -14.62
CA ASP A 56 16.46 -14.19 -14.60
C ASP A 56 15.66 -14.37 -13.31
N MET A 57 14.35 -14.53 -13.48
CA MET A 57 13.41 -14.56 -12.36
C MET A 57 13.56 -15.80 -11.48
N GLN A 58 13.95 -16.94 -12.06
CA GLN A 58 14.09 -18.19 -11.31
C GLN A 58 15.36 -18.14 -10.45
N TYR A 59 16.46 -17.70 -11.03
CA TYR A 59 17.74 -17.50 -10.39
C TYR A 59 17.63 -16.53 -9.20
N ILE A 60 17.10 -15.32 -9.41
CA ILE A 60 16.98 -14.31 -8.35
C ILE A 60 16.08 -14.83 -7.21
N LYS A 61 14.99 -15.55 -7.51
CA LYS A 61 14.16 -16.16 -6.48
C LYS A 61 14.83 -17.31 -5.75
N ALA A 62 15.75 -18.02 -6.40
CA ALA A 62 16.52 -19.11 -5.78
C ALA A 62 17.52 -18.59 -4.72
N LEU A 63 18.05 -17.37 -4.88
CA LEU A 63 18.99 -16.75 -3.93
C LEU A 63 18.50 -16.73 -2.48
N ARG A 64 17.18 -16.67 -2.25
CA ARG A 64 16.61 -16.75 -0.89
C ARG A 64 16.96 -18.06 -0.15
N LYS A 65 17.24 -19.13 -0.89
CA LYS A 65 17.62 -20.45 -0.33
C LYS A 65 19.11 -20.51 -0.02
N GLU A 66 19.91 -19.76 -0.76
CA GLU A 66 21.37 -19.73 -0.65
C GLU A 66 21.80 -18.76 0.46
N ILE A 67 21.13 -17.61 0.55
CA ILE A 67 21.46 -16.52 1.48
C ILE A 67 20.51 -16.58 2.69
N LYS A 68 20.94 -17.25 3.76
CA LYS A 68 20.10 -17.57 4.94
C LYS A 68 19.28 -16.40 5.52
N PRO A 69 19.82 -15.17 5.65
CA PRO A 69 19.05 -14.06 6.22
C PRO A 69 18.00 -13.47 5.27
N VAL A 70 18.04 -13.79 3.97
CA VAL A 70 17.00 -13.40 3.00
C VAL A 70 15.76 -14.27 3.21
N GLN A 71 14.60 -13.67 3.45
CA GLN A 71 13.31 -14.38 3.55
C GLN A 71 12.50 -14.34 2.26
N GLY A 72 12.73 -13.34 1.41
CA GLY A 72 11.99 -13.17 0.16
C GLY A 72 12.77 -12.37 -0.86
N MET A 73 12.52 -12.66 -2.13
CA MET A 73 13.05 -11.94 -3.27
C MET A 73 11.88 -11.57 -4.17
N GLU A 74 11.79 -10.30 -4.54
CA GLU A 74 10.79 -9.74 -5.45
C GLU A 74 11.51 -9.12 -6.66
N ILE A 75 10.89 -9.21 -7.82
CA ILE A 75 11.43 -8.68 -9.07
C ILE A 75 10.30 -7.96 -9.80
N SER A 76 10.59 -6.75 -10.27
CA SER A 76 9.69 -5.94 -11.07
C SER A 76 10.50 -5.24 -12.16
N GLY A 77 10.56 -5.84 -13.36
CA GLY A 77 11.46 -5.39 -14.42
C GLY A 77 12.93 -5.55 -14.00
N TYR A 78 13.70 -4.47 -14.06
CA TYR A 78 15.11 -4.44 -13.62
C TYR A 78 15.27 -4.33 -12.09
N LEU A 79 14.21 -3.95 -11.37
CA LEU A 79 14.27 -3.75 -9.92
C LEU A 79 14.16 -5.07 -9.17
N VAL A 80 15.21 -5.42 -8.44
CA VAL A 80 15.31 -6.58 -7.54
C VAL A 80 15.24 -6.11 -6.08
N LYS A 81 14.37 -6.72 -5.30
CA LYS A 81 14.17 -6.41 -3.88
C LYS A 81 14.39 -7.65 -3.02
N ALA A 82 15.32 -7.56 -2.08
CA ALA A 82 15.60 -8.60 -1.10
C ALA A 82 15.00 -8.22 0.25
N ASN A 83 14.05 -9.02 0.73
CA ASN A 83 13.45 -8.88 2.05
C ASN A 83 14.30 -9.66 3.07
N ILE A 84 14.88 -8.96 4.03
CA ILE A 84 15.80 -9.52 5.03
C ILE A 84 15.05 -9.79 6.34
N LYS A 85 15.30 -10.96 6.93
CA LYS A 85 14.76 -11.34 8.23
C LYS A 85 15.26 -10.40 9.32
N GLY A 86 14.35 -9.98 10.19
CA GLY A 86 14.73 -9.32 11.44
C GLY A 86 15.61 -10.23 12.31
N GLY A 87 16.53 -9.63 13.05
CA GLY A 87 17.29 -10.34 14.09
C GLY A 87 16.56 -10.32 15.43
N PHE A 88 16.85 -11.30 16.30
CA PHE A 88 16.39 -11.31 17.70
C PHE A 88 16.93 -10.12 18.51
N THR A 89 18.04 -9.54 18.08
CA THR A 89 18.67 -8.35 18.65
C THR A 89 18.96 -7.33 17.56
N ALA A 90 19.10 -6.05 17.92
CA ALA A 90 19.49 -4.99 16.98
C ALA A 90 20.82 -5.30 16.27
N LYS A 91 21.80 -5.84 17.01
CA LYS A 91 23.09 -6.28 16.46
C LYS A 91 22.94 -7.42 15.45
N GLY A 92 22.12 -8.43 15.76
CA GLY A 92 21.85 -9.53 14.83
C GLY A 92 21.11 -9.05 13.57
N CYS A 93 20.21 -8.09 13.73
CA CYS A 93 19.50 -7.49 12.59
C CYS A 93 20.45 -6.73 11.67
N LYS A 94 21.35 -5.92 12.23
CA LYS A 94 22.43 -5.26 11.49
C LYS A 94 23.27 -6.29 10.72
N GLN A 95 23.77 -7.32 11.41
CA GLN A 95 24.62 -8.34 10.79
C GLN A 95 23.90 -9.05 9.63
N ASN A 96 22.62 -9.41 9.81
CA ASN A 96 21.82 -10.01 8.74
C ASN A 96 21.77 -9.13 7.48
N ILE A 97 21.60 -7.82 7.64
CA ILE A 97 21.58 -6.88 6.50
C ILE A 97 22.95 -6.85 5.84
N LEU A 98 24.03 -6.69 6.63
CA LEU A 98 25.39 -6.63 6.12
C LEU A 98 25.75 -7.90 5.34
N ASP A 99 25.55 -9.07 5.96
CA ASP A 99 25.85 -10.37 5.35
C ASP A 99 25.03 -10.62 4.08
N SER A 100 23.77 -10.16 4.05
CA SER A 100 22.91 -10.33 2.89
C SER A 100 23.36 -9.47 1.71
N VAL A 101 23.68 -8.20 1.94
CA VAL A 101 24.13 -7.29 0.88
C VAL A 101 25.43 -7.80 0.25
N VAL A 102 26.41 -8.19 1.08
CA VAL A 102 27.70 -8.72 0.60
C VAL A 102 27.50 -9.99 -0.24
N GLN A 103 26.71 -10.95 0.26
CA GLN A 103 26.44 -12.19 -0.47
C GLN A 103 25.65 -11.93 -1.77
N LEU A 104 24.62 -11.09 -1.73
CA LEU A 104 23.82 -10.74 -2.91
C LEU A 104 24.69 -10.15 -4.02
N ILE A 105 25.53 -9.17 -3.69
CA ILE A 105 26.45 -8.55 -4.65
C ILE A 105 27.45 -9.56 -5.20
N SER A 106 27.97 -10.46 -4.37
CA SER A 106 28.86 -11.54 -4.81
C SER A 106 28.17 -12.46 -5.83
N HIS A 107 26.92 -12.84 -5.58
CA HIS A 107 26.11 -13.63 -6.52
C HIS A 107 25.81 -12.86 -7.81
N PHE A 108 25.47 -11.57 -7.71
CA PHE A 108 25.19 -10.72 -8.88
C PHE A 108 26.41 -10.61 -9.79
N SER A 109 27.56 -10.30 -9.21
CA SER A 109 28.84 -10.20 -9.92
C SER A 109 29.21 -11.53 -10.60
N ALA A 110 29.09 -12.65 -9.88
CA ALA A 110 29.40 -13.97 -10.43
C ALA A 110 28.48 -14.42 -11.58
N ASN A 111 27.30 -13.83 -11.71
CA ASN A 111 26.29 -14.19 -12.72
C ASN A 111 26.09 -13.11 -13.79
N GLY A 112 27.00 -12.13 -13.85
CA GLY A 112 27.01 -11.08 -14.88
C GLY A 112 25.83 -10.11 -14.78
N LEU A 113 25.29 -9.91 -13.57
CA LEU A 113 24.28 -8.90 -13.29
C LEU A 113 24.99 -7.58 -13.01
N ALA A 114 24.66 -6.53 -13.76
CA ALA A 114 25.26 -5.21 -13.61
C ALA A 114 24.22 -4.17 -13.19
N SER A 115 24.65 -3.14 -12.46
CA SER A 115 23.76 -2.04 -12.08
C SER A 115 23.29 -1.24 -13.31
N CYS A 116 22.00 -0.90 -13.33
CA CYS A 116 21.35 -0.22 -14.45
C CYS A 116 20.17 0.66 -14.00
N SER A 117 19.61 1.45 -14.92
CA SER A 117 18.36 2.19 -14.71
C SER A 117 17.18 1.23 -14.55
N GLU A 118 16.32 1.49 -13.56
CA GLU A 118 15.12 0.68 -13.31
C GLU A 118 14.05 0.85 -14.40
N VAL A 119 14.17 1.87 -15.27
CA VAL A 119 13.22 2.19 -16.34
C VAL A 119 13.70 1.62 -17.67
N SER A 120 14.88 2.05 -18.14
CA SER A 120 15.41 1.66 -19.46
C SER A 120 16.36 0.47 -19.46
N GLY A 121 16.92 0.09 -18.30
CA GLY A 121 18.00 -0.88 -18.24
C GLY A 121 19.34 -0.36 -18.74
N SER A 122 19.46 0.95 -19.04
CA SER A 122 20.73 1.59 -19.37
C SER A 122 21.72 1.44 -18.22
N MET A 123 22.97 1.11 -18.53
CA MET A 123 24.06 1.12 -17.54
C MET A 123 24.76 2.49 -17.46
N ASP A 124 24.57 3.33 -18.48
CA ASP A 124 25.23 4.63 -18.57
C ASP A 124 24.38 5.74 -17.95
N GLY A 125 25.06 6.66 -17.25
CA GLY A 125 24.46 7.84 -16.61
C GLY A 125 23.47 7.54 -15.50
N VAL A 126 23.51 6.35 -14.90
CA VAL A 126 22.62 5.96 -13.80
C VAL A 126 23.11 6.56 -12.49
N SER A 127 22.19 7.09 -11.69
CA SER A 127 22.45 7.57 -10.34
C SER A 127 21.24 7.28 -9.44
N LEU A 128 21.36 7.61 -8.16
CA LEU A 128 20.31 7.48 -7.17
C LEU A 128 19.53 8.79 -7.04
N TYR A 129 18.21 8.68 -7.15
CA TYR A 129 17.31 9.81 -7.00
C TYR A 129 16.19 9.47 -6.02
N CYS A 130 15.81 10.44 -5.20
CA CYS A 130 14.59 10.39 -4.42
C CYS A 130 13.46 10.93 -5.29
N LEU A 131 12.43 10.13 -5.52
CA LEU A 131 11.20 10.56 -6.19
C LEU A 131 10.00 10.11 -5.38
N ASN A 132 9.09 11.04 -5.06
CA ASN A 132 7.89 10.76 -4.27
C ASN A 132 8.19 10.02 -2.95
N GLY A 133 9.28 10.41 -2.27
CA GLY A 133 9.65 9.91 -0.95
C GLY A 133 10.22 8.49 -0.92
N GLN A 134 10.76 8.01 -2.04
CA GLN A 134 11.42 6.72 -2.17
C GLN A 134 12.68 6.85 -3.03
N SER A 135 13.72 6.07 -2.72
CA SER A 135 14.91 6.00 -3.58
C SER A 135 14.63 5.16 -4.83
N HIS A 136 15.13 5.63 -5.96
CA HIS A 136 15.01 5.03 -7.29
C HIS A 136 16.35 5.09 -8.05
N PHE A 137 16.51 4.19 -9.01
CA PHE A 137 17.72 4.06 -9.83
C PHE A 137 17.44 4.58 -11.24
N PHE A 138 17.75 5.85 -11.51
CA PHE A 138 17.40 6.49 -12.77
C PHE A 138 18.62 7.11 -13.44
N THR A 139 18.50 7.36 -14.73
CA THR A 139 19.29 8.39 -15.38
C THR A 139 18.69 9.77 -15.08
N LYS A 140 19.48 10.84 -15.24
CA LYS A 140 18.99 12.22 -15.06
C LYS A 140 17.77 12.52 -15.93
N ALA A 141 17.81 12.14 -17.21
CA ALA A 141 16.72 12.38 -18.15
C ALA A 141 15.43 11.67 -17.71
N GLU A 142 15.53 10.43 -17.23
CA GLU A 142 14.38 9.69 -16.71
C GLU A 142 13.85 10.31 -15.41
N TYR A 143 14.73 10.76 -14.52
CA TYR A 143 14.34 11.45 -13.30
C TYR A 143 13.58 12.74 -13.59
N ASP A 144 14.14 13.60 -14.46
CA ASP A 144 13.52 14.88 -14.83
C ASP A 144 12.17 14.65 -15.51
N GLN A 145 12.07 13.69 -16.44
CA GLN A 145 10.81 13.32 -17.07
C GLN A 145 9.78 12.84 -16.04
N LYS A 146 10.16 11.89 -15.17
CA LYS A 146 9.25 11.34 -14.14
C LYS A 146 8.80 12.39 -13.15
N ARG A 147 9.69 13.31 -12.79
CA ARG A 147 9.39 14.45 -11.93
C ARG A 147 8.39 15.39 -12.59
N THR A 148 8.61 15.78 -13.85
CA THR A 148 7.66 16.63 -14.61
C THR A 148 6.31 15.94 -14.79
N GLU A 149 6.27 14.65 -15.16
CA GLU A 149 5.03 13.87 -15.25
C GLU A 149 4.25 13.86 -13.91
N GLN A 150 4.97 13.78 -12.79
CA GLN A 150 4.37 13.82 -11.46
C GLN A 150 3.85 15.22 -11.11
N GLU A 151 4.60 16.27 -11.42
CA GLU A 151 4.19 17.66 -11.23
C GLU A 151 2.95 18.00 -12.09
N GLU A 152 2.93 17.58 -13.35
CA GLU A 152 1.77 17.74 -14.25
C GLU A 152 0.53 17.01 -13.72
N LYS A 153 0.68 15.77 -13.23
CA LYS A 153 -0.43 15.04 -12.59
C LYS A 153 -0.93 15.79 -11.35
N ASN A 154 -0.02 16.27 -10.50
CA ASN A 154 -0.37 17.01 -9.29
C ASN A 154 -1.13 18.30 -9.61
N LEU A 155 -0.72 19.03 -10.66
CA LEU A 155 -1.37 20.23 -11.17
C LEU A 155 -2.74 19.91 -11.78
N ARG A 156 -2.85 18.83 -12.55
CA ARG A 156 -4.11 18.35 -13.11
C ARG A 156 -5.11 17.96 -12.03
N ASP A 157 -4.65 17.31 -10.97
CA ASP A 157 -5.50 16.92 -9.86
C ASP A 157 -5.91 18.12 -8.99
N GLU A 158 -5.08 19.16 -8.91
CA GLU A 158 -5.41 20.41 -8.22
C GLU A 158 -6.40 21.28 -9.00
N SER A 159 -6.27 21.31 -10.33
CA SER A 159 -7.11 22.11 -11.23
C SER A 159 -8.52 21.55 -11.43
N ARG A 160 -8.87 20.36 -10.89
CA ARG A 160 -10.23 19.79 -10.99
C ARG A 160 -11.28 20.60 -10.24
N GLY A 161 -10.88 21.41 -9.25
CA GLY A 161 -11.75 22.35 -8.56
C GLY A 161 -13.05 21.72 -7.99
N PRO A 162 -14.17 22.47 -7.98
CA PRO A 162 -15.47 22.00 -7.47
C PRO A 162 -16.04 20.79 -8.21
N VAL A 163 -15.80 20.69 -9.52
CA VAL A 163 -16.26 19.56 -10.35
C VAL A 163 -15.60 18.25 -9.91
N GLY A 164 -14.31 18.31 -9.56
CA GLY A 164 -13.60 17.18 -8.95
C GLY A 164 -14.26 16.69 -7.66
N ILE A 165 -14.70 17.60 -6.79
CA ILE A 165 -15.38 17.24 -5.53
C ILE A 165 -16.68 16.48 -5.81
N LEU A 166 -17.51 16.97 -6.74
CA LEU A 166 -18.76 16.31 -7.13
C LEU A 166 -18.52 14.92 -7.71
N LEU A 167 -17.56 14.79 -8.61
CA LEU A 167 -17.15 13.50 -9.17
C LEU A 167 -16.59 12.58 -8.08
N GLY A 168 -15.87 13.13 -7.10
CA GLY A 168 -15.39 12.41 -5.92
C GLY A 168 -16.52 11.85 -5.06
N ILE A 169 -17.57 12.62 -4.80
CA ILE A 169 -18.75 12.15 -4.06
C ILE A 169 -19.40 10.97 -4.80
N PHE A 170 -19.57 11.09 -6.12
CA PHE A 170 -20.06 9.99 -6.95
C PHE A 170 -19.15 8.75 -6.83
N GLY A 171 -17.83 8.96 -6.93
CA GLY A 171 -16.83 7.92 -6.74
C GLY A 171 -16.89 7.24 -5.37
N ALA A 172 -17.12 8.02 -4.30
CA ALA A 172 -17.27 7.49 -2.95
C ALA A 172 -18.50 6.60 -2.83
N ILE A 173 -19.63 6.99 -3.42
CA ILE A 173 -20.86 6.17 -3.40
C ILE A 173 -20.63 4.84 -4.12
N VAL A 174 -20.02 4.87 -5.32
CA VAL A 174 -19.68 3.65 -6.08
C VAL A 174 -18.68 2.79 -5.31
N GLY A 175 -17.63 3.40 -4.74
CA GLY A 175 -16.63 2.70 -3.94
C GLY A 175 -17.23 2.06 -2.69
N ALA A 176 -18.07 2.78 -1.96
CA ALA A 176 -18.76 2.28 -0.77
C ALA A 176 -19.71 1.13 -1.11
N PHE A 177 -20.40 1.19 -2.25
CA PHE A 177 -21.24 0.10 -2.74
C PHE A 177 -20.43 -1.18 -3.02
N LEU A 178 -19.28 -1.07 -3.69
CA LEU A 178 -18.37 -2.21 -3.90
C LEU A 178 -17.85 -2.78 -2.56
N GLY A 179 -17.49 -1.90 -1.62
CA GLY A 179 -17.10 -2.28 -0.28
C GLY A 179 -18.23 -2.98 0.49
N ALA A 180 -19.47 -2.51 0.35
CA ALA A 180 -20.66 -3.09 0.96
C ALA A 180 -20.91 -4.53 0.51
N ILE A 181 -20.71 -4.83 -0.78
CA ILE A 181 -20.79 -6.19 -1.31
C ILE A 181 -19.77 -7.10 -0.62
N ALA A 182 -18.52 -6.64 -0.47
CA ALA A 182 -17.48 -7.42 0.22
C ALA A 182 -17.85 -7.68 1.69
N VAL A 183 -18.34 -6.66 2.40
CA VAL A 183 -18.77 -6.81 3.80
C VAL A 183 -19.97 -7.75 3.93
N PHE A 184 -20.95 -7.65 3.04
CA PHE A 184 -22.10 -8.56 3.02
C PHE A 184 -21.67 -10.03 2.85
N LEU A 185 -20.72 -10.31 1.95
CA LEU A 185 -20.18 -11.65 1.78
C LEU A 185 -19.47 -12.16 3.05
N PHE A 186 -18.73 -11.31 3.76
CA PHE A 186 -18.11 -11.68 5.03
C PHE A 186 -19.13 -11.93 6.15
N SER A 187 -20.21 -11.13 6.23
CA SER A 187 -21.30 -11.34 7.19
C SER A 187 -21.95 -12.71 7.02
N ARG A 188 -22.20 -13.14 5.77
CA ARG A 188 -22.80 -14.46 5.50
C ARG A 188 -21.88 -15.63 5.85
N MET A 189 -20.56 -15.42 5.86
CA MET A 189 -19.59 -16.43 6.31
C MET A 189 -19.42 -16.48 7.84
N GLY A 190 -20.15 -15.66 8.61
CA GLY A 190 -20.03 -15.59 10.07
C GLY A 190 -18.77 -14.88 10.56
N PHE A 191 -18.00 -14.27 9.66
CA PHE A 191 -16.82 -13.47 9.99
C PHE A 191 -17.26 -12.03 10.30
N VAL A 192 -17.74 -11.79 11.53
CA VAL A 192 -17.98 -10.43 12.04
C VAL A 192 -16.63 -9.75 12.19
N THR A 193 -16.15 -9.10 11.14
CA THR A 193 -14.74 -8.71 11.06
C THR A 193 -14.54 -7.21 11.07
N LEU A 194 -13.66 -6.82 12.00
CA LEU A 194 -12.91 -5.57 12.03
C LEU A 194 -12.30 -5.22 10.64
N TYR A 195 -12.03 -6.21 9.81
CA TYR A 195 -11.51 -6.07 8.45
C TYR A 195 -12.53 -5.49 7.44
N GLY A 196 -13.83 -5.75 7.63
CA GLY A 196 -14.86 -5.26 6.71
C GLY A 196 -14.88 -3.73 6.62
N GLY A 197 -14.66 -3.04 7.76
CA GLY A 197 -14.61 -1.59 7.76
C GLY A 197 -13.38 -1.00 7.09
N ILE A 198 -12.22 -1.67 7.18
CA ILE A 198 -11.01 -1.24 6.45
C ILE A 198 -11.22 -1.38 4.95
N ILE A 199 -11.78 -2.51 4.49
CA ILE A 199 -12.03 -2.76 3.06
C ILE A 199 -13.04 -1.76 2.52
N MET A 200 -14.15 -1.54 3.22
CA MET A 200 -15.17 -0.58 2.79
C MET A 200 -14.63 0.85 2.79
N ALA A 201 -13.84 1.25 3.79
CA ALA A 201 -13.22 2.56 3.81
C ALA A 201 -12.17 2.72 2.70
N ALA A 202 -11.35 1.71 2.45
CA ALA A 202 -10.37 1.72 1.35
C ALA A 202 -11.05 1.90 -0.01
N THR A 203 -12.08 1.12 -0.29
CA THR A 203 -12.83 1.22 -1.56
C THR A 203 -13.57 2.55 -1.70
N THR A 204 -14.16 3.08 -0.64
CA THR A 204 -14.83 4.40 -0.62
C THR A 204 -13.84 5.54 -0.86
N VAL A 205 -12.73 5.57 -0.14
CA VAL A 205 -11.69 6.61 -0.27
C VAL A 205 -11.02 6.55 -1.63
N LEU A 206 -10.67 5.35 -2.12
CA LEU A 206 -10.07 5.18 -3.45
C LEU A 206 -11.05 5.57 -4.56
N GLY A 207 -12.33 5.23 -4.41
CA GLY A 207 -13.39 5.70 -5.29
C GLY A 207 -13.45 7.22 -5.33
N TYR A 208 -13.46 7.89 -4.16
CA TYR A 208 -13.43 9.35 -4.10
C TYR A 208 -12.21 9.93 -4.83
N LYS A 209 -11.01 9.42 -4.52
CA LYS A 209 -9.73 9.91 -5.07
C LYS A 209 -9.65 9.78 -6.58
N LEU A 210 -10.08 8.65 -7.13
CA LEU A 210 -10.00 8.36 -8.57
C LEU A 210 -10.67 9.48 -9.39
N PHE A 211 -11.82 9.94 -8.91
CA PHE A 211 -12.63 10.95 -9.58
C PHE A 211 -12.31 12.38 -9.14
N ALA A 212 -12.02 12.62 -7.85
CA ALA A 212 -11.66 13.94 -7.34
C ALA A 212 -10.22 14.38 -7.63
N GLY A 213 -9.32 13.46 -7.97
CA GLY A 213 -7.89 13.70 -8.12
C GLY A 213 -7.14 13.69 -6.78
N LYS A 214 -7.67 14.36 -5.75
CA LYS A 214 -7.10 14.39 -4.38
C LYS A 214 -8.16 14.14 -3.32
N PHE A 215 -7.76 13.58 -2.18
CA PHE A 215 -8.61 13.42 -1.01
C PHE A 215 -8.51 14.64 -0.09
N GLY A 216 -9.30 15.65 -0.43
CA GLY A 216 -9.42 16.86 0.38
C GLY A 216 -10.17 16.65 1.71
N ILE A 217 -10.21 17.70 2.54
CA ILE A 217 -10.90 17.70 3.83
C ILE A 217 -12.40 17.37 3.72
N ILE A 218 -13.03 17.74 2.59
CA ILE A 218 -14.44 17.45 2.29
C ILE A 218 -14.66 15.94 2.07
N GLY A 219 -13.64 15.21 1.62
CA GLY A 219 -13.74 13.75 1.42
C GLY A 219 -13.95 12.98 2.73
N ILE A 220 -13.51 13.52 3.87
CA ILE A 220 -13.66 12.89 5.19
C ILE A 220 -15.15 12.71 5.56
N PRO A 221 -15.96 13.78 5.71
CA PRO A 221 -17.37 13.61 6.08
C PRO A 221 -18.16 12.83 5.02
N VAL A 222 -17.85 13.00 3.72
CA VAL A 222 -18.49 12.24 2.63
C VAL A 222 -18.26 10.74 2.79
N THR A 223 -17.02 10.33 3.04
CA THR A 223 -16.66 8.92 3.24
C THR A 223 -17.36 8.35 4.47
N ILE A 224 -17.32 9.06 5.60
CA ILE A 224 -17.96 8.61 6.86
C ILE A 224 -19.48 8.44 6.67
N LEU A 225 -20.14 9.38 5.98
CA LEU A 225 -21.57 9.31 5.68
C LEU A 225 -21.88 8.12 4.78
N CYS A 226 -21.09 7.89 3.72
CA CYS A 226 -21.26 6.75 2.81
C CYS A 226 -21.09 5.42 3.54
N LEU A 227 -20.08 5.30 4.41
CA LEU A 227 -19.87 4.13 5.25
C LEU A 227 -21.07 3.87 6.15
N ALA A 228 -21.55 4.88 6.88
CA ALA A 228 -22.71 4.73 7.76
C ALA A 228 -23.98 4.29 7.00
N ALA A 229 -24.24 4.92 5.84
CA ALA A 229 -25.39 4.58 5.00
C ALA A 229 -25.29 3.14 4.46
N MET A 230 -24.14 2.73 3.93
CA MET A 230 -23.95 1.40 3.37
C MET A 230 -23.97 0.30 4.44
N VAL A 231 -23.41 0.54 5.63
CA VAL A 231 -23.50 -0.41 6.76
C VAL A 231 -24.94 -0.64 7.18
N TYR A 232 -25.75 0.42 7.25
CA TYR A 232 -27.18 0.28 7.52
C TYR A 232 -27.88 -0.58 6.47
N LEU A 233 -27.60 -0.34 5.18
CA LEU A 233 -28.18 -1.12 4.08
C LEU A 233 -27.74 -2.58 4.11
N VAL A 234 -26.46 -2.86 4.39
CA VAL A 234 -25.92 -4.22 4.51
C VAL A 234 -26.59 -4.97 5.67
N ASN A 235 -26.69 -4.37 6.85
CA ASN A 235 -27.35 -5.00 7.99
C ASN A 235 -28.83 -5.27 7.69
N ARG A 236 -29.53 -4.30 7.09
CA ARG A 236 -30.94 -4.45 6.71
C ARG A 236 -31.14 -5.57 5.69
N LEU A 237 -30.25 -5.68 4.71
CA LEU A 237 -30.29 -6.75 3.71
C LEU A 237 -30.00 -8.12 4.32
N ASP A 238 -28.96 -8.22 5.15
CA ASP A 238 -28.57 -9.47 5.82
C ASP A 238 -29.70 -10.01 6.71
N PHE A 239 -30.35 -9.14 7.50
CA PHE A 239 -31.53 -9.53 8.28
C PHE A 239 -32.71 -9.92 7.40
N ALA A 240 -32.89 -9.32 6.23
CA ALA A 240 -33.99 -9.69 5.34
C ALA A 240 -33.81 -11.12 4.81
N PHE A 241 -32.57 -11.53 4.53
CA PHE A 241 -32.24 -12.92 4.21
C PHE A 241 -32.53 -13.86 5.37
N LEU A 242 -32.10 -13.51 6.59
CA LEU A 242 -32.35 -14.31 7.78
C LEU A 242 -33.84 -14.50 8.06
N LEU A 243 -34.62 -13.42 7.91
CA LEU A 243 -36.06 -13.40 8.14
C LEU A 243 -36.81 -14.21 7.08
N SER A 244 -36.47 -14.02 5.80
CA SER A 244 -37.09 -14.78 4.71
C SER A 244 -36.87 -16.29 4.89
N GLU A 245 -35.66 -16.69 5.25
CA GLU A 245 -35.30 -18.08 5.54
C GLU A 245 -36.07 -18.64 6.74
N ALA A 246 -36.19 -17.85 7.82
CA ALA A 246 -36.87 -18.27 9.05
C ALA A 246 -38.40 -18.40 8.88
N TYR A 247 -39.04 -17.47 8.18
CA TYR A 247 -40.51 -17.42 8.04
C TYR A 247 -41.05 -18.26 6.89
N PHE A 248 -40.35 -18.23 5.75
CA PHE A 248 -40.85 -18.81 4.50
C PHE A 248 -40.05 -20.04 4.06
N GLY A 249 -38.97 -20.40 4.76
CA GLY A 249 -38.09 -21.51 4.38
C GLY A 249 -37.41 -21.32 3.02
N SER A 250 -37.45 -20.11 2.46
CA SER A 250 -36.95 -19.77 1.12
C SER A 250 -36.44 -18.34 1.06
N PHE A 251 -35.69 -17.99 0.02
CA PHE A 251 -35.18 -16.63 -0.21
C PHE A 251 -36.04 -15.80 -1.17
N GLU A 252 -37.25 -16.26 -1.49
CA GLU A 252 -38.13 -15.57 -2.44
C GLU A 252 -38.72 -14.28 -1.85
N HIS A 253 -38.90 -14.25 -0.53
CA HIS A 253 -39.54 -13.14 0.20
C HIS A 253 -38.53 -12.13 0.80
N VAL A 254 -37.26 -12.18 0.40
CA VAL A 254 -36.20 -11.28 0.92
C VAL A 254 -36.55 -9.80 0.69
N ILE A 255 -37.09 -9.46 -0.47
CA ILE A 255 -37.45 -8.06 -0.77
C ILE A 255 -38.61 -7.59 0.10
N GLU A 256 -39.59 -8.46 0.36
CA GLU A 256 -40.72 -8.17 1.24
C GLU A 256 -40.23 -7.97 2.68
N CYS A 257 -39.41 -8.88 3.18
CA CYS A 257 -38.74 -8.75 4.48
C CYS A 257 -37.88 -7.49 4.57
N PHE A 258 -37.21 -7.09 3.48
CA PHE A 258 -36.41 -5.86 3.44
C PHE A 258 -37.28 -4.61 3.53
N GLN A 259 -38.39 -4.55 2.80
CA GLN A 259 -39.31 -3.40 2.75
C GLN A 259 -40.07 -3.24 4.07
N TYR A 260 -40.69 -4.32 4.54
CA TYR A 260 -41.57 -4.33 5.72
C TYR A 260 -40.84 -4.69 7.03
N MET A 261 -39.51 -4.65 7.03
CA MET A 261 -38.69 -5.01 8.20
C MET A 261 -39.14 -4.37 9.51
N LYS A 262 -39.52 -3.09 9.48
CA LYS A 262 -39.93 -2.38 10.70
C LYS A 262 -41.27 -2.90 11.25
N GLU A 263 -42.18 -3.29 10.37
CA GLU A 263 -43.49 -3.82 10.74
C GLU A 263 -43.33 -5.25 11.28
N ILE A 264 -42.54 -6.07 10.58
CA ILE A 264 -42.24 -7.45 11.00
C ILE A 264 -41.55 -7.46 12.37
N LEU A 265 -40.55 -6.59 12.58
CA LEU A 265 -39.88 -6.45 13.88
C LEU A 265 -40.76 -5.87 15.00
N ALA A 266 -41.87 -5.20 14.66
CA ALA A 266 -42.79 -4.63 15.65
C ALA A 266 -43.88 -5.63 16.07
N GLU A 267 -44.21 -6.60 15.22
CA GLU A 267 -45.14 -7.69 15.51
C GLU A 267 -44.48 -8.88 16.21
N GLU A 268 -43.16 -9.02 16.07
CA GLU A 268 -42.37 -10.10 16.65
C GLU A 268 -42.03 -9.93 18.14
N VAL A 269 -41.58 -11.04 18.75
CA VAL A 269 -41.03 -11.09 20.10
C VAL A 269 -39.91 -10.04 20.22
N GLU A 270 -39.95 -9.25 21.29
CA GLU A 270 -39.00 -8.15 21.59
C GLU A 270 -37.52 -8.55 21.40
N GLU A 271 -37.20 -9.83 21.58
CA GLU A 271 -35.89 -10.44 21.37
C GLU A 271 -35.33 -10.29 19.94
N VAL A 272 -36.17 -10.36 18.90
CA VAL A 272 -35.70 -10.28 17.49
C VAL A 272 -35.38 -8.83 17.11
N GLY A 273 -36.21 -7.88 17.55
CA GLY A 273 -35.93 -6.45 17.44
C GLY A 273 -34.66 -6.03 18.19
N MET A 274 -34.43 -6.58 19.38
CA MET A 274 -33.18 -6.40 20.12
C MET A 274 -31.97 -6.99 19.38
N SER A 275 -32.12 -8.15 18.75
CA SER A 275 -31.03 -8.75 17.95
C SER A 275 -30.68 -7.90 16.72
N TYR A 276 -31.68 -7.38 16.01
CA TYR A 276 -31.49 -6.47 14.87
C TYR A 276 -30.71 -5.22 15.26
N THR A 277 -31.17 -4.53 16.30
CA THR A 277 -30.54 -3.29 16.77
C THR A 277 -29.14 -3.54 17.31
N ARG A 278 -28.93 -4.64 18.04
CA ARG A 278 -27.60 -5.02 18.55
C ARG A 278 -26.61 -5.28 17.42
N ASN A 279 -26.99 -6.06 16.40
CA ASN A 279 -26.11 -6.35 15.26
C ASN A 279 -25.79 -5.07 14.48
N LEU A 280 -26.80 -4.21 14.24
CA LEU A 280 -26.59 -2.92 13.59
C LEU A 280 -25.57 -2.06 14.35
N TRP A 281 -25.71 -1.95 15.67
CA TRP A 281 -24.75 -1.20 16.50
C TRP A 281 -23.35 -1.80 16.47
N GLN A 282 -23.23 -3.12 16.53
CA GLN A 282 -21.93 -3.81 16.43
C GLN A 282 -21.27 -3.53 15.08
N LEU A 283 -22.00 -3.72 13.98
CA LEU A 283 -21.52 -3.45 12.62
C LEU A 283 -21.14 -1.98 12.43
N MET A 284 -21.97 -1.05 12.91
CA MET A 284 -21.67 0.38 12.86
C MET A 284 -20.40 0.72 13.65
N ILE A 285 -20.29 0.28 14.89
CA ILE A 285 -19.13 0.62 15.75
C ILE A 285 -17.84 0.08 15.14
N PHE A 286 -17.79 -1.19 14.74
CA PHE A 286 -16.56 -1.78 14.20
C PHE A 286 -16.20 -1.21 12.83
N THR A 287 -17.18 -1.03 11.95
CA THR A 287 -16.95 -0.52 10.60
C THR A 287 -16.58 0.96 10.62
N LEU A 288 -17.30 1.78 11.38
CA LEU A 288 -17.00 3.20 11.47
C LEU A 288 -15.70 3.46 12.24
N ALA A 289 -15.42 2.74 13.34
CA ALA A 289 -14.18 2.96 14.07
C ALA A 289 -12.96 2.68 13.17
N THR A 290 -12.92 1.53 12.51
CA THR A 290 -11.81 1.19 11.61
C THR A 290 -11.79 2.05 10.34
N GLY A 291 -12.96 2.36 9.79
CA GLY A 291 -13.09 3.19 8.59
C GLY A 291 -12.70 4.64 8.83
N ILE A 292 -13.04 5.23 9.97
CA ILE A 292 -12.61 6.58 10.36
C ILE A 292 -11.10 6.63 10.54
N ILE A 293 -10.50 5.66 11.25
CA ILE A 293 -9.04 5.57 11.42
C ILE A 293 -8.35 5.49 10.05
N PHE A 294 -8.85 4.65 9.15
CA PHE A 294 -8.34 4.54 7.79
C PHE A 294 -8.50 5.86 7.00
N THR A 295 -9.65 6.51 7.08
CA THR A 295 -9.94 7.77 6.38
C THR A 295 -9.04 8.92 6.86
N ILE A 296 -8.85 9.04 8.18
CA ILE A 296 -7.98 10.07 8.76
C ILE A 296 -6.51 9.79 8.43
N SER A 297 -6.06 8.54 8.56
CA SER A 297 -4.68 8.18 8.23
C SER A 297 -4.36 8.44 6.75
N THR A 298 -5.28 8.15 5.83
CA THR A 298 -5.12 8.46 4.41
C THR A 298 -5.11 9.95 4.11
N PHE A 299 -5.93 10.77 4.79
CA PHE A 299 -5.87 12.23 4.67
C PHE A 299 -4.52 12.81 5.12
N PHE A 300 -4.00 12.37 6.27
CA PHE A 300 -2.67 12.81 6.72
C PHE A 300 -1.55 12.31 5.81
N ALA A 301 -1.68 11.11 5.24
CA ALA A 301 -0.71 10.58 4.28
C ALA A 301 -0.66 11.41 2.99
N GLU A 302 -1.79 11.97 2.53
CA GLU A 302 -1.80 12.87 1.37
C GLU A 302 -1.21 14.24 1.64
N LYS A 303 -1.41 14.78 2.85
CA LYS A 303 -0.82 16.08 3.21
C LYS A 303 0.70 16.04 3.36
N LYS A 304 1.28 14.86 3.57
CA LYS A 304 2.73 14.73 3.62
C LYS A 304 3.29 14.89 2.22
N ALA A 305 3.86 16.06 1.95
CA ALA A 305 4.67 16.29 0.75
C ALA A 305 5.78 15.24 0.74
N LYS A 306 5.82 14.42 -0.31
CA LYS A 306 6.87 13.43 -0.46
C LYS A 306 8.01 14.08 -1.25
N PRO A 307 9.23 14.11 -0.69
CA PRO A 307 10.31 14.86 -1.28
C PRO A 307 10.77 14.23 -2.61
N SER A 308 11.37 15.05 -3.46
CA SER A 308 12.03 14.61 -4.68
C SER A 308 13.33 15.41 -4.86
N TYR A 309 14.47 14.73 -4.95
CA TYR A 309 15.79 15.35 -5.11
C TYR A 309 16.84 14.31 -5.56
N PRO A 310 17.99 14.71 -6.15
CA PRO A 310 19.11 13.80 -6.38
C PRO A 310 19.77 13.35 -5.07
N ILE A 311 20.01 12.05 -4.89
CA ILE A 311 20.63 11.48 -3.68
C ILE A 311 22.15 11.55 -3.78
N LEU A 312 22.69 11.14 -4.93
CA LEU A 312 24.11 11.19 -5.29
C LEU A 312 24.32 12.22 -6.39
N ASP A 313 25.45 12.94 -6.32
CA ASP A 313 25.84 13.90 -7.35
C ASP A 313 26.42 13.18 -8.57
N GLU A 314 26.33 13.80 -9.75
CA GLU A 314 26.74 13.19 -11.03
C GLU A 314 28.22 12.76 -11.05
N SER A 315 29.09 13.43 -10.27
CA SER A 315 30.52 13.08 -10.15
C SER A 315 30.77 11.77 -9.40
N ASP A 316 29.84 11.36 -8.54
CA ASP A 316 29.98 10.15 -7.69
C ASP A 316 29.57 8.88 -8.44
N SER A 317 28.93 9.04 -9.61
CA SER A 317 28.36 7.95 -10.43
C SER A 317 29.34 7.28 -11.40
N ASN A 318 30.65 7.59 -11.31
CA ASN A 318 31.68 6.97 -12.15
C ASN A 318 31.95 5.51 -11.75
N LEU A 319 30.98 4.64 -12.00
CA LEU A 319 31.17 3.20 -12.03
C LEU A 319 32.07 2.88 -13.22
N GLN A 320 33.29 2.44 -12.95
CA GLN A 320 34.14 1.85 -14.00
C GLN A 320 33.61 0.45 -14.29
N TYR A 321 32.88 0.31 -15.39
CA TYR A 321 32.42 -0.96 -15.94
C TYR A 321 33.53 -1.66 -16.73
#